data_AF-A0A2V6DIC6-F1
#
_entry.id   AF-A0A2V6DIC6-F1
#
_cell.length_a   1.000
_cell.length_b   1.000
_cell.length_c   1.000
_cell.angle_alpha   90.00
_cell.angle_beta   90.00
_cell.angle_gamma   90.00
#
_symmetry.space_group_name_H-M   'P 1'
#
loop_
_entity.id
_entity.type
_entity.pdbx_description
1 polymer ?
#
loop_
_entity_poly.entity_id
_entity_poly.type
_entity_poly.pdbx_seq_one_letter_code
_entity_poly.pdbx_strand_id
1 'polypeptide(L)'
;MEKCLADFPAEAFPDAGPKSFYRAQTALARGDVELARTLFEKVRPALESDVRAHPENSDSHAALGRLYAYMGRKEEAIREGRHGVELSPETSDALNGALRASDLALIYALTGEIDQAVTLIERLLRTPGATMPDQFHNGGITQAELRLRWQWDKLRKDARFQKILAEPEPRTIYN
;
A
#
# COMPACT_ATOMS: atom_id res chain seq x y z
N MET A 1 22.98 20.06 3.13
CA MET A 1 21.74 19.35 3.50
C MET A 1 22.01 17.89 3.92
N GLU A 2 22.99 17.20 3.31
CA GLU A 2 23.41 15.84 3.70
C GLU A 2 23.95 15.69 5.14
N LYS A 3 24.46 16.75 5.75
CA LYS A 3 24.99 16.71 7.13
C LYS A 3 23.91 16.60 8.21
N CYS A 4 22.68 17.05 7.95
CA CYS A 4 21.62 17.05 8.96
C CYS A 4 21.01 15.66 9.22
N LEU A 5 21.24 14.70 8.31
CA LEU A 5 20.77 13.32 8.44
C LEU A 5 21.76 12.41 9.19
N ALA A 6 23.01 12.84 9.37
CA ALA A 6 24.05 12.08 10.06
C ALA A 6 23.96 12.23 11.59
N ASP A 7 23.46 13.36 12.08
CA ASP A 7 23.47 13.71 13.51
C ASP A 7 22.15 13.40 14.24
N PHE A 8 21.17 12.80 13.56
CA PHE A 8 19.94 12.34 14.22
C PHE A 8 20.21 10.95 14.85
N PRO A 9 20.14 10.80 16.18
CA PRO A 9 20.50 9.54 16.83
C PRO A 9 19.60 8.43 16.31
N ALA A 10 20.20 7.49 15.59
CA ALA A 10 19.50 6.34 15.04
C ALA A 10 18.91 5.47 16.16
N GLU A 11 19.42 5.61 17.40
CA GLU A 11 19.04 4.83 18.57
C GLU A 11 17.70 5.22 19.22
N ALA A 12 17.08 6.35 18.84
CA ALA A 12 15.85 6.84 19.50
C ALA A 12 14.54 6.18 19.00
N PHE A 13 14.61 5.35 17.95
CA PHE A 13 13.45 4.66 17.39
C PHE A 13 13.77 3.17 17.23
N PRO A 14 12.87 2.25 17.65
CA PRO A 14 13.08 0.83 17.42
C PRO A 14 13.36 0.56 15.93
N ASP A 15 14.43 -0.19 15.63
CA ASP A 15 14.87 -0.54 14.27
C ASP A 15 13.84 -1.44 13.51
N ALA A 16 12.68 -1.70 14.11
CA ALA A 16 11.55 -2.48 13.58
C ALA A 16 10.32 -1.62 13.23
N GLY A 17 10.46 -0.29 13.14
CA GLY A 17 9.36 0.64 12.90
C GLY A 17 9.20 1.14 11.43
N PRO A 18 8.41 2.21 11.22
CA PRO A 18 8.14 2.80 9.90
C PRO A 18 9.39 3.10 9.08
N LYS A 19 10.48 3.53 9.74
CA LYS A 19 11.78 3.80 9.11
C LYS A 19 12.31 2.59 8.33
N SER A 20 12.30 1.41 8.94
CA SER A 20 12.79 0.18 8.32
C SER A 20 11.88 -0.28 7.18
N PHE A 21 10.57 -0.08 7.33
CA PHE A 21 9.60 -0.35 6.27
C PHE A 21 9.83 0.52 5.02
N TYR A 22 10.02 1.82 5.17
CA TYR A 22 10.30 2.72 4.05
C TYR A 22 11.69 2.49 3.43
N ARG A 23 12.68 2.14 4.26
CA ARG A 23 14.01 1.79 3.78
C ARG A 23 13.99 0.49 2.96
N ALA A 24 13.15 -0.49 3.36
CA ALA A 24 12.92 -1.72 2.60
C ALA A 24 12.25 -1.44 1.24
N GLN A 25 11.22 -0.60 1.20
CA GLN A 25 10.59 -0.17 -0.06
C GLN A 25 11.59 0.55 -0.99
N THR A 26 12.45 1.40 -0.44
CA THR A 26 13.50 2.09 -1.21
C THR A 26 14.53 1.10 -1.75
N ALA A 27 14.88 0.07 -0.98
CA ALA A 27 15.76 -1.00 -1.43
C ALA A 27 15.13 -1.79 -2.59
N LEU A 28 13.84 -2.17 -2.50
CA LEU A 28 13.11 -2.79 -3.62
C LEU A 28 13.11 -1.91 -4.88
N ALA A 29 12.83 -0.62 -4.73
CA ALA A 29 12.80 0.33 -5.85
C ALA A 29 14.18 0.45 -6.56
N ARG A 30 15.27 0.17 -5.84
CA ARG A 30 16.64 0.15 -6.36
C ARG A 30 17.08 -1.23 -6.86
N GLY A 31 16.24 -2.25 -6.74
CA GLY A 31 16.56 -3.64 -7.08
C GLY A 31 17.35 -4.40 -6.00
N ASP A 32 17.58 -3.82 -4.83
CA ASP A 32 18.24 -4.48 -3.70
C ASP A 32 17.23 -5.32 -2.90
N VAL A 33 16.86 -6.46 -3.51
CA VAL A 33 15.87 -7.40 -2.97
C VAL A 33 16.32 -8.02 -1.64
N GLU A 34 17.62 -8.23 -1.47
CA GLU A 34 18.20 -8.86 -0.28
C GLU A 34 18.13 -7.96 0.95
N LEU A 35 18.49 -6.68 0.80
CA LEU A 35 18.32 -5.70 1.86
C LEU A 35 16.85 -5.48 2.18
N ALA A 36 15.99 -5.38 1.18
CA ALA A 36 14.55 -5.24 1.37
C ALA A 36 13.97 -6.40 2.19
N ARG A 37 14.28 -7.64 1.81
CA ARG A 37 13.86 -8.85 2.51
C ARG A 37 14.29 -8.83 3.97
N THR A 38 15.56 -8.52 4.23
CA THR A 38 16.10 -8.42 5.60
C THR A 38 15.36 -7.37 6.43
N LEU A 39 15.08 -6.20 5.86
CA LEU A 39 14.41 -5.12 6.57
C LEU A 39 12.91 -5.41 6.81
N PHE A 40 12.21 -6.03 5.85
CA PHE A 40 10.82 -6.44 6.06
C PHE A 40 10.68 -7.54 7.11
N GLU A 41 11.62 -8.50 7.14
CA GLU A 41 11.68 -9.52 8.18
C GLU A 41 11.83 -8.93 9.60
N LYS A 42 12.55 -7.82 9.75
CA LYS A 42 12.63 -7.10 11.03
C LYS A 42 11.32 -6.44 11.45
N VAL A 43 10.54 -5.91 10.51
CA VAL A 43 9.28 -5.20 10.77
C VAL A 43 8.12 -6.17 11.02
N ARG A 44 8.16 -7.36 10.40
CA ARG A 44 7.07 -8.34 10.42
C ARG A 44 6.52 -8.65 11.81
N PRO A 45 7.33 -8.99 12.84
CA PRO A 45 6.79 -9.41 14.14
C PRO A 45 5.96 -8.31 14.82
N ALA A 46 6.32 -7.04 14.60
CA ALA A 46 5.60 -5.90 15.15
C ALA A 46 4.21 -5.76 14.52
N LEU A 47 4.11 -5.82 13.19
CA LEU A 47 2.81 -5.74 12.49
C LEU A 47 1.92 -6.97 12.76
N GLU A 48 2.51 -8.16 12.84
CA GLU A 48 1.76 -9.36 13.26
C GLU A 48 1.26 -9.24 14.71
N SER A 49 2.05 -8.64 15.60
CA SER A 49 1.63 -8.41 16.98
C SER A 49 0.54 -7.35 17.10
N ASP A 50 0.58 -6.32 16.26
CA ASP A 50 -0.43 -5.27 16.22
C ASP A 50 -1.79 -5.84 15.80
N VAL A 51 -1.83 -6.66 14.75
CA VAL A 51 -3.05 -7.38 14.35
C VAL A 51 -3.56 -8.30 15.47
N ARG A 52 -2.68 -9.01 16.18
CA ARG A 52 -3.10 -9.85 17.32
C ARG A 52 -3.68 -9.03 18.48
N ALA A 53 -3.14 -7.84 18.74
CA ALA A 53 -3.61 -6.96 19.80
C ALA A 53 -4.90 -6.23 19.43
N HIS A 54 -5.08 -5.93 18.14
CA HIS A 54 -6.18 -5.15 17.61
C HIS A 54 -6.83 -5.84 16.39
N PRO A 55 -7.46 -7.03 16.57
CA PRO A 55 -7.98 -7.82 15.45
C PRO A 55 -9.13 -7.16 14.68
N GLU A 56 -9.80 -6.16 15.26
CA GLU A 56 -10.87 -5.42 14.60
C GLU A 56 -10.37 -4.10 13.98
N ASN A 57 -9.06 -3.87 13.97
CA ASN A 57 -8.47 -2.67 13.41
C ASN A 57 -8.12 -2.87 11.92
N SER A 58 -8.93 -2.27 11.05
CA SER A 58 -8.71 -2.32 9.60
C SER A 58 -7.33 -1.78 9.15
N ASP A 59 -6.73 -0.85 9.91
CA ASP A 59 -5.41 -0.30 9.61
C ASP A 59 -4.29 -1.30 9.85
N SER A 60 -4.36 -2.02 10.96
CA SER A 60 -3.42 -3.08 11.31
C SER A 60 -3.39 -4.17 10.23
N HIS A 61 -4.58 -4.60 9.78
CA HIS A 61 -4.73 -5.59 8.71
C HIS A 61 -4.18 -5.09 7.37
N ALA A 62 -4.49 -3.86 6.97
CA ALA A 62 -3.97 -3.29 5.72
C ALA A 62 -2.44 -3.14 5.74
N ALA A 63 -1.85 -2.70 6.86
CA ALA A 63 -0.41 -2.58 7.00
C ALA A 63 0.30 -3.94 6.89
N LEU A 64 -0.24 -4.97 7.55
CA LEU A 64 0.29 -6.34 7.45
C LEU A 64 0.13 -6.91 6.03
N GLY A 65 -1.00 -6.65 5.37
CA GLY A 65 -1.23 -7.02 3.98
C GLY A 65 -0.20 -6.41 3.01
N ARG A 66 0.08 -5.11 3.14
CA ARG A 66 1.12 -4.43 2.35
C ARG A 66 2.50 -5.01 2.59
N LEU A 67 2.86 -5.29 3.85
CA LEU A 67 4.14 -5.93 4.18
C LEU A 67 4.29 -7.26 3.45
N TYR A 68 3.29 -8.15 3.56
CA TYR A 68 3.32 -9.44 2.89
C TYR A 68 3.37 -9.32 1.37
N ALA A 69 2.68 -8.33 0.78
CA ALA A 69 2.75 -8.09 -0.66
C ALA A 69 4.18 -7.72 -1.11
N TYR A 70 4.86 -6.83 -0.38
CA TYR A 70 6.26 -6.48 -0.67
C TYR A 70 7.22 -7.64 -0.46
N MET A 71 6.91 -8.57 0.46
CA MET A 71 7.68 -9.80 0.67
C MET A 71 7.38 -10.90 -0.34
N GLY A 72 6.40 -10.71 -1.25
CA GLY A 72 5.96 -11.73 -2.21
C GLY A 72 5.09 -12.83 -1.60
N ARG A 73 4.62 -12.67 -0.36
CA ARG A 73 3.74 -13.60 0.36
C ARG A 73 2.28 -13.35 -0.04
N LYS A 74 1.94 -13.76 -1.26
CA LYS A 74 0.71 -13.40 -1.96
C LYS A 74 -0.56 -13.75 -1.19
N GLU A 75 -0.74 -15.00 -0.80
CA GLU A 75 -1.98 -15.50 -0.20
C GLU A 75 -2.29 -14.78 1.11
N GLU A 76 -1.23 -14.51 1.87
CA GLU A 76 -1.28 -13.86 3.18
C GLU A 76 -1.55 -12.36 3.02
N ALA A 77 -0.90 -11.72 2.05
CA ALA A 77 -1.15 -10.33 1.70
C ALA A 77 -2.60 -10.09 1.34
N ILE A 78 -3.16 -10.92 0.46
CA ILE A 78 -4.53 -10.79 -0.01
C ILE A 78 -5.52 -11.08 1.14
N ARG A 79 -5.25 -12.09 1.99
CA ARG A 79 -6.09 -12.40 3.14
C ARG A 79 -6.22 -11.20 4.08
N GLU A 80 -5.09 -10.61 4.48
CA GLU A 80 -5.09 -9.46 5.37
C GLU A 80 -5.70 -8.21 4.72
N GLY A 81 -5.39 -7.94 3.46
CA GLY A 81 -5.96 -6.81 2.72
C GLY A 81 -7.48 -6.88 2.59
N ARG A 82 -8.04 -8.07 2.29
CA ARG A 82 -9.50 -8.24 2.24
C ARG A 82 -10.14 -8.06 3.60
N HIS A 83 -9.53 -8.58 4.66
CA HIS A 83 -10.08 -8.43 6.00
C HIS A 83 -10.10 -6.96 6.44
N GLY A 84 -9.07 -6.17 6.10
CA GLY A 84 -9.09 -4.72 6.30
C GLY A 84 -10.29 -4.04 5.64
N VAL A 85 -10.62 -4.40 4.39
CA VAL A 85 -11.80 -3.88 3.67
C VAL A 85 -13.11 -4.34 4.31
N GLU A 86 -13.19 -5.58 4.81
CA GLU A 86 -14.37 -6.11 5.50
C GLU A 86 -14.66 -5.36 6.81
N LEU A 87 -13.61 -5.00 7.55
CA LEU A 87 -13.71 -4.27 8.82
C LEU A 87 -14.06 -2.79 8.63
N SER A 88 -13.70 -2.19 7.50
CA SER A 88 -14.03 -0.81 7.15
C SER A 88 -14.61 -0.73 5.74
N PRO A 89 -15.89 -1.12 5.55
CA PRO A 89 -16.52 -1.01 4.25
C PRO A 89 -16.83 0.46 3.93
N GLU A 90 -16.65 0.85 2.67
CA GLU A 90 -16.95 2.22 2.18
C GLU A 90 -18.39 2.68 2.46
N THR A 91 -19.32 1.73 2.59
CA THR A 91 -20.73 2.01 2.94
C THR A 91 -20.92 2.51 4.37
N SER A 92 -19.97 2.20 5.26
CA SER A 92 -20.01 2.56 6.68
C SER A 92 -19.02 3.68 6.99
N ASP A 93 -17.86 3.68 6.34
CA ASP A 93 -16.86 4.73 6.44
C ASP A 93 -16.30 5.03 5.04
N ALA A 94 -16.86 6.06 4.40
CA ALA A 94 -16.49 6.42 3.04
C ALA A 94 -15.02 6.86 2.91
N LEU A 95 -14.41 7.35 3.99
CA LEU A 95 -13.02 7.80 3.98
C LEU A 95 -12.08 6.61 4.20
N ASN A 96 -12.20 5.94 5.35
CA ASN A 96 -11.28 4.84 5.69
C ASN A 96 -11.51 3.62 4.80
N GLY A 97 -12.75 3.35 4.39
CA GLY A 97 -13.04 2.27 3.46
C GLY A 97 -12.40 2.49 2.08
N ALA A 98 -12.39 3.72 1.57
CA ALA A 98 -11.71 4.03 0.32
C ALA A 98 -10.18 3.83 0.44
N LEU A 99 -9.60 4.14 1.61
CA LEU A 99 -8.19 3.85 1.90
C LEU A 99 -7.92 2.35 1.95
N ARG A 100 -8.77 1.56 2.63
CA ARG A 100 -8.59 0.10 2.71
C ARG A 100 -8.71 -0.56 1.33
N ALA A 101 -9.64 -0.08 0.51
CA ALA A 101 -9.77 -0.52 -0.87
C ALA A 101 -8.54 -0.14 -1.72
N SER A 102 -7.96 1.04 -1.50
CA SER A 102 -6.73 1.47 -2.18
C SER A 102 -5.54 0.58 -1.81
N ASP A 103 -5.43 0.20 -0.53
CA ASP A 103 -4.43 -0.75 -0.06
C ASP A 103 -4.59 -2.13 -0.69
N LEU A 104 -5.84 -2.62 -0.79
CA LEU A 104 -6.12 -3.88 -1.46
C LEU A 104 -5.79 -3.84 -2.96
N ALA A 105 -6.01 -2.71 -3.64
CA ALA A 105 -5.62 -2.53 -5.04
C ALA A 105 -4.09 -2.61 -5.21
N LEU A 106 -3.34 -1.98 -4.30
CA LEU A 106 -1.89 -2.06 -4.26
C LEU A 106 -1.40 -3.49 -4.00
N ILE A 107 -2.02 -4.19 -3.04
CA ILE A 107 -1.71 -5.59 -2.74
C ILE A 107 -1.92 -6.46 -3.98
N TYR A 108 -3.05 -6.32 -4.67
CA TYR A 108 -3.30 -7.04 -5.92
C TYR A 108 -2.26 -6.72 -6.99
N ALA A 109 -1.90 -5.45 -7.18
CA ALA A 109 -0.89 -5.07 -8.15
C ALA A 109 0.48 -5.69 -7.84
N LEU A 110 0.94 -5.58 -6.59
CA LEU A 110 2.23 -6.13 -6.14
C LEU A 110 2.28 -7.66 -6.19
N THR A 111 1.16 -8.33 -5.97
CA THR A 111 1.07 -9.80 -6.02
C THR A 111 0.79 -10.36 -7.42
N GLY A 112 0.57 -9.49 -8.41
CA GLY A 112 0.34 -9.89 -9.80
C GLY A 112 -1.12 -10.22 -10.14
N GLU A 113 -2.06 -9.89 -9.26
CA GLU A 113 -3.50 -9.98 -9.51
C GLU A 113 -3.98 -8.77 -10.33
N ILE A 114 -3.51 -8.71 -11.58
CA ILE A 114 -3.69 -7.57 -12.49
C ILE A 114 -5.16 -7.22 -12.65
N ASP A 115 -6.01 -8.22 -12.90
CA ASP A 115 -7.43 -7.98 -13.18
C ASP A 115 -8.17 -7.39 -11.98
N GLN A 116 -7.87 -7.89 -10.79
CA GLN A 116 -8.48 -7.41 -9.55
C GLN A 116 -7.98 -6.00 -9.21
N ALA A 117 -6.68 -5.74 -9.38
CA ALA A 117 -6.07 -4.44 -9.16
C ALA A 117 -6.70 -3.36 -10.07
N VAL A 118 -6.73 -3.62 -11.39
CA VAL A 118 -7.22 -2.63 -12.35
C VAL A 118 -8.71 -2.35 -12.15
N THR A 119 -9.52 -3.38 -11.90
CA THR A 119 -10.95 -3.21 -11.61
C THR A 119 -11.17 -2.32 -10.38
N LEU A 120 -10.37 -2.51 -9.34
CA LEU A 120 -10.47 -1.73 -8.12
C LEU A 120 -10.03 -0.27 -8.33
N ILE A 121 -8.98 -0.06 -9.12
CA ILE A 121 -8.48 1.27 -9.52
C ILE A 121 -9.54 2.04 -10.32
N GLU A 122 -10.19 1.41 -11.32
CA GLU A 122 -11.23 2.04 -12.14
C GLU A 122 -12.40 2.57 -11.29
N ARG A 123 -12.77 1.81 -10.24
CA ARG A 123 -13.78 2.21 -9.27
C ARG A 123 -13.27 3.36 -8.39
N LEU A 124 -12.09 3.22 -7.80
CA LEU A 124 -11.54 4.16 -6.81
C LEU A 124 -11.23 5.54 -7.40
N LEU A 125 -10.85 5.65 -8.68
CA LEU A 125 -10.70 6.94 -9.35
C LEU A 125 -12.01 7.75 -9.41
N ARG A 126 -13.16 7.10 -9.21
CA ARG A 126 -14.48 7.74 -9.17
C ARG A 126 -14.99 7.95 -7.74
N THR A 127 -14.29 7.42 -6.73
CA THR A 127 -14.69 7.46 -5.31
C THR A 127 -13.99 8.62 -4.58
N PRO A 128 -14.72 9.46 -3.81
CA PRO A 128 -14.09 10.46 -2.94
C PRO A 128 -13.18 9.82 -1.88
N GLY A 129 -12.06 10.49 -1.51
CA GLY A 129 -11.24 10.10 -0.35
C GLY A 129 -10.06 9.17 -0.60
N ALA A 130 -9.93 8.58 -1.80
CA ALA A 130 -8.82 7.69 -2.16
C ALA A 130 -7.43 8.38 -2.32
N THR A 131 -7.23 9.59 -1.76
CA THR A 131 -6.04 10.43 -2.01
C THR A 131 -5.29 10.84 -0.74
N MET A 132 -5.72 10.40 0.45
CA MET A 132 -5.15 10.83 1.73
C MET A 132 -4.00 9.92 2.16
N PRO A 133 -2.77 10.42 2.36
CA PRO A 133 -1.69 9.64 2.94
C PRO A 133 -1.95 9.38 4.44
N ASP A 134 -1.68 8.17 4.91
CA ASP A 134 -1.59 7.82 6.34
C ASP A 134 -0.17 7.32 6.69
N GLN A 135 0.06 6.98 7.97
CA GLN A 135 1.38 6.64 8.53
C GLN A 135 2.11 5.51 7.77
N PHE A 136 1.35 4.65 7.07
CA PHE A 136 1.87 3.57 6.23
C PHE A 136 1.24 3.53 4.81
N HIS A 137 0.29 4.42 4.52
CA HIS A 137 -0.36 4.56 3.24
C HIS A 137 0.37 5.63 2.41
N ASN A 138 1.19 5.15 1.49
CA ASN A 138 1.96 5.96 0.55
C ASN A 138 1.42 5.80 -0.88
N GLY A 139 0.11 5.71 -1.08
CA GLY A 139 -0.45 5.48 -2.40
C GLY A 139 -1.93 5.79 -2.49
N GLY A 140 -2.24 7.06 -2.73
CA GLY A 140 -3.56 7.38 -3.24
C GLY A 140 -3.77 6.77 -4.62
N ILE A 141 -5.05 6.66 -5.00
CA ILE A 141 -5.47 6.32 -6.35
C ILE A 141 -5.75 7.63 -7.09
N THR A 142 -4.68 8.25 -7.58
CA THR A 142 -4.73 9.37 -8.53
C THR A 142 -4.02 8.98 -9.82
N GLN A 143 -4.41 9.56 -10.96
CA GLN A 143 -3.68 9.27 -12.20
C GLN A 143 -2.19 9.65 -12.12
N ALA A 144 -1.84 10.70 -11.37
CA ALA A 144 -0.45 11.09 -11.18
C ALA A 144 0.35 10.00 -10.45
N GLU A 145 -0.18 9.44 -9.37
CA GLU A 145 0.48 8.36 -8.63
C GLU A 145 0.55 7.08 -9.43
N LEU A 146 -0.53 6.72 -10.12
CA LEU A 146 -0.54 5.56 -11.03
C LEU A 146 0.51 5.71 -12.14
N ARG A 147 0.83 6.93 -12.59
CA ARG A 147 1.89 7.19 -13.59
C ARG A 147 3.29 7.14 -12.98
N LEU A 148 3.51 7.65 -11.78
CA LEU A 148 4.87 7.89 -11.25
C LEU A 148 5.40 6.79 -10.33
N ARG A 149 4.52 6.08 -9.61
CA ARG A 149 4.95 5.12 -8.58
C ARG A 149 5.29 3.77 -9.19
N TRP A 150 6.47 3.24 -8.83
CA TRP A 150 6.98 1.95 -9.32
C TRP A 150 6.14 0.75 -8.86
N GLN A 151 5.39 0.91 -7.76
CA GLN A 151 4.52 -0.13 -7.23
C GLN A 151 3.47 -0.61 -8.25
N TRP A 152 3.11 0.24 -9.21
CA TRP A 152 2.15 -0.06 -10.27
C TRP A 152 2.80 -0.65 -11.54
N ASP A 153 4.12 -0.88 -11.54
CA ASP A 153 4.84 -1.25 -12.76
C ASP A 153 4.38 -2.59 -13.35
N LYS A 154 3.88 -3.50 -12.51
CA LYS A 154 3.27 -4.77 -12.96
C LYS A 154 2.02 -4.55 -13.81
N LEU A 155 1.31 -3.44 -13.65
CA LEU A 155 0.09 -3.11 -14.40
C LEU A 155 0.37 -2.44 -15.75
N ARG A 156 1.60 -1.94 -15.99
CA ARG A 156 1.93 -1.06 -17.15
C ARG A 156 1.66 -1.65 -18.53
N LYS A 157 1.64 -2.98 -18.63
CA LYS A 157 1.40 -3.72 -19.87
C LYS A 157 -0.08 -4.05 -20.09
N ASP A 158 -0.93 -3.84 -19.09
CA ASP A 158 -2.36 -4.08 -19.19
C ASP A 158 -3.04 -2.96 -20.00
N ALA A 159 -3.89 -3.33 -20.96
CA ALA A 159 -4.53 -2.38 -21.87
C ALA A 159 -5.55 -1.49 -21.15
N ARG A 160 -6.26 -2.00 -20.14
CA ARG A 160 -7.20 -1.20 -19.34
C ARG A 160 -6.43 -0.20 -18.50
N PHE A 161 -5.33 -0.62 -17.87
CA PHE A 161 -4.46 0.28 -17.14
C PHE A 161 -3.86 1.39 -18.02
N GLN A 162 -3.38 1.05 -19.22
CA GLN A 162 -2.89 2.06 -20.18
C GLN A 162 -3.97 3.07 -20.57
N LYS A 163 -5.21 2.61 -20.78
CA LYS A 163 -6.35 3.48 -21.06
C LYS A 163 -6.63 4.45 -19.91
N ILE A 164 -6.62 3.97 -18.66
CA ILE A 164 -6.77 4.81 -17.45
C ILE A 164 -5.72 5.94 -17.43
N LEU A 165 -4.49 5.66 -17.84
CA LEU A 165 -3.41 6.66 -17.87
C LEU A 165 -3.44 7.60 -19.07
N ALA A 166 -4.19 7.28 -20.13
CA ALA A 166 -4.29 8.11 -21.33
C ALA A 166 -5.46 9.10 -21.26
N GLU A 167 -6.54 8.73 -20.57
CA GLU A 167 -7.72 9.55 -20.41
C GLU A 167 -7.53 10.63 -19.33
N PRO A 168 -8.29 11.75 -19.37
CA PRO A 168 -8.32 12.69 -18.25
C PRO A 168 -8.87 12.02 -16.99
N GLU A 169 -8.45 12.50 -15.82
CA GLU A 169 -8.91 11.96 -14.53
C GLU A 169 -10.45 12.01 -14.46
N PRO A 170 -11.12 10.88 -14.19
CA PRO A 170 -12.57 10.85 -14.19
C PRO A 170 -13.09 11.74 -13.06
N ARG A 171 -14.25 12.36 -13.30
CA ARG A 171 -14.92 13.14 -12.25
C ARG A 171 -15.28 12.23 -11.09
N THR A 172 -14.92 12.66 -9.89
CA THR A 172 -15.39 12.06 -8.63
C THR A 172 -16.91 12.14 -8.57
N ILE A 173 -17.55 11.03 -8.18
CA ILE A 173 -18.99 10.95 -8.00
C ILE A 173 -19.27 10.93 -6.50
N TYR A 174 -20.00 11.92 -6.01
CA TYR A 174 -20.51 11.96 -4.64
C TYR A 174 -21.88 11.28 -4.64
N ASN A 175 -21.98 10.11 -4.01
CA ASN A 175 -23.24 9.40 -3.81
C ASN A 175 -23.77 9.62 -2.39
#